data_AF-A0A8S3KDU7-F1
#
_entry.id   AF-A0A8S3KDU7-F1
#
_cell.length_a   1.000
_cell.length_b   1.000
_cell.length_c   1.000
_cell.angle_alpha   90.00
_cell.angle_beta   90.00
_cell.angle_gamma   90.00
#
_symmetry.space_group_name_H-M   'P 1'
#
loop_
_entity.id
_entity.type
_entity.pdbx_description
1 polymer ?
#
loop_
_entity_poly.entity_id
_entity_poly.type
_entity_poly.pdbx_seq_one_letter_code
_entity_poly.pdbx_strand_id
1 'polypeptide(L)' 'SKTLDTTKLTPEKIEIAVLQHDDKTNQTTIRMLKDDELTTLIKQYDDEQSKLEADRQKQQSSTAEKDKK' A
#
# COMPACT_ATOMS: atom_id res chain seq x y z
N SER A 1 10.81 18.85 -17.22
CA SER A 1 11.73 17.82 -16.72
C SER A 1 10.93 16.78 -15.95
N LYS A 2 10.71 15.58 -16.51
CA LYS A 2 10.04 14.48 -15.79
C LYS A 2 11.12 13.75 -15.00
N THR A 3 11.21 14.00 -13.69
CA THR A 3 12.09 13.26 -12.80
C THR A 3 11.57 11.83 -12.67
N LEU A 4 12.41 10.83 -12.95
CA LEU A 4 12.10 9.42 -12.70
C LEU A 4 12.14 9.21 -11.19
N ASP A 5 10.98 8.95 -10.60
CA ASP A 5 10.86 8.75 -9.16
C ASP A 5 11.30 7.32 -8.78
N THR A 6 12.54 7.18 -8.32
CA THR A 6 13.13 5.89 -7.95
C THR A 6 12.63 5.37 -6.60
N THR A 7 11.88 6.18 -5.84
CA THR A 7 11.34 5.80 -4.53
C THR A 7 10.11 4.91 -4.64
N LYS A 8 9.46 4.89 -5.81
CA LYS A 8 8.28 4.04 -6.06
C LYS A 8 8.66 2.56 -6.07
N LEU A 9 7.96 1.79 -5.24
CA LEU A 9 8.03 0.33 -5.27
C LEU A 9 7.46 -0.14 -6.61
N THR A 10 8.18 -1.06 -7.27
CA THR A 10 7.76 -1.63 -8.56
C THR A 10 7.85 -3.15 -8.44
N PRO A 11 6.96 -3.91 -9.11
CA PRO A 11 6.95 -5.37 -9.02
C PRO A 11 8.30 -5.99 -9.38
N GLU A 12 9.03 -5.42 -10.34
CA GLU A 12 10.35 -5.91 -10.79
C GLU A 12 11.46 -5.79 -9.73
N LYS A 13 11.24 -5.00 -8.66
CA LYS A 13 12.24 -4.78 -7.60
C LYS A 13 12.03 -5.66 -6.37
N ILE A 14 10.90 -6.38 -6.28
CA ILE A 14 10.53 -7.12 -5.08
C ILE A 14 9.92 -8.48 -5.43
N GLU A 15 10.27 -9.48 -4.63
CA GLU A 15 9.62 -10.79 -4.66
C GLU A 15 9.00 -11.07 -3.30
N ILE A 16 7.78 -11.60 -3.29
CA ILE A 16 7.06 -11.95 -2.06
C ILE A 16 6.61 -13.39 -2.13
N ALA A 17 7.08 -14.19 -1.18
CA ALA A 17 6.60 -15.54 -0.92
C ALA A 17 5.58 -15.51 0.23
N VAL A 18 4.44 -16.16 0.03
CA VAL A 18 3.42 -16.33 1.07
C VAL A 18 3.38 -17.79 1.48
N LEU A 19 3.60 -18.04 2.77
CA LEU A 19 3.33 -19.31 3.42
C LEU A 19 1.90 -19.28 3.93
N GLN A 20 1.07 -20.19 3.43
CA GLN A 20 -0.32 -20.30 3.83
C GLN A 20 -0.58 -21.72 4.31
N HIS A 21 -1.13 -21.83 5.52
CA HIS A 21 -1.68 -23.09 6.02
C HIS A 21 -3.18 -23.09 5.78
N ASP A 22 -3.69 -24.18 5.21
CA ASP A 22 -5.12 -24.40 5.01
C ASP A 22 -5.63 -25.41 6.04
N ASP A 23 -6.37 -24.92 7.03
CA ASP A 23 -6.92 -25.74 8.12
C ASP A 23 -7.92 -26.79 7.63
N LYS A 24 -8.55 -26.60 6.46
CA LYS A 24 -9.55 -27.54 5.92
C LYS A 24 -8.90 -28.72 5.23
N THR A 25 -7.78 -28.49 4.55
CA THR A 25 -7.01 -29.54 3.88
C THR A 25 -5.83 -30.02 4.73
N ASN A 26 -5.56 -29.34 5.86
CA ASN A 26 -4.46 -29.51 6.78
C ASN A 26 -3.08 -29.49 6.10
N GLN A 27 -2.95 -28.66 5.07
CA GLN A 27 -1.76 -28.56 4.22
C GLN A 27 -1.16 -27.17 4.28
N THR A 28 0.18 -27.12 4.29
CA THR A 28 0.93 -25.87 4.19
C THR A 28 1.46 -25.72 2.77
N THR A 29 1.13 -24.61 2.13
CA THR A 29 1.58 -24.27 0.78
C THR A 29 2.42 -23.00 0.83
N ILE A 30 3.54 -23.01 0.12
CA ILE A 30 4.33 -21.81 -0.13
C ILE A 30 4.08 -21.41 -1.58
N ARG A 31 3.62 -20.17 -1.81
CA ARG A 31 3.42 -19.63 -3.16
C ARG A 31 4.14 -18.31 -3.32
N MET A 32 4.79 -18.12 -4.46
CA MET A 32 5.27 -16.80 -4.89
C MET A 32 4.09 -16.00 -5.42
N LEU A 33 3.97 -14.74 -5.02
CA LEU A 33 3.00 -13.83 -5.61
C LEU A 33 3.40 -13.50 -7.04
N LYS A 34 2.41 -13.40 -7.92
CA LYS A 34 2.63 -12.98 -9.32
C LYS A 34 2.71 -11.47 -9.42
N ASP A 35 3.32 -10.98 -10.50
CA ASP A 35 3.46 -9.54 -10.78
C ASP A 35 2.13 -8.79 -10.77
N ASP A 36 1.05 -9.41 -11.26
CA ASP A 36 -0.30 -8.82 -11.23
C ASP A 36 -0.84 -8.64 -9.80
N GLU A 37 -0.60 -9.61 -8.91
CA GLU A 37 -1.00 -9.54 -7.50
C GLU A 37 -0.17 -8.48 -6.76
N LEU A 38 1.14 -8.45 -7.01
CA LEU A 38 2.08 -7.44 -6.50
C LEU A 38 1.69 -6.03 -6.94
N THR A 39 1.39 -5.84 -8.23
CA THR A 39 0.96 -4.55 -8.78
C THR A 39 -0.32 -4.05 -8.09
N THR A 40 -1.27 -4.96 -7.88
CA THR A 40 -2.53 -4.63 -7.20
C THR A 40 -2.28 -4.21 -5.75
N LEU A 41 -1.44 -4.93 -5.01
CA LEU A 41 -1.07 -4.61 -3.63
C LEU A 41 -0.36 -3.25 -3.52
N ILE A 42 0.60 -2.97 -4.41
CA ILE A 42 1.30 -1.68 -4.45
C ILE A 42 0.31 -0.54 -4.68
N LYS A 43 -0.62 -0.71 -5.63
CA LYS A 43 -1.64 0.30 -5.91
C LYS A 43 -2.57 0.54 -4.72
N GLN A 44 -3.00 -0.52 -4.04
CA GLN A 44 -3.83 -0.41 -2.83
C GLN A 44 -3.11 0.39 -1.73
N TYR A 45 -1.82 0.13 -1.53
CA TYR A 45 -1.00 0.88 -0.58
C TYR A 45 -0.93 2.36 -0.94
N ASP A 46 -0.64 2.69 -2.20
CA ASP A 46 -0.55 4.09 -2.66
C ASP A 46 -1.89 4.85 -2.51
N ASP A 47 -3.00 4.18 -2.85
CA ASP A 47 -4.35 4.74 -2.70
C ASP A 47 -4.70 4.96 -1.21
N GLU A 48 -4.28 4.06 -0.32
CA GLU A 48 -4.50 4.18 1.12
C GLU A 48 -3.65 5.31 1.73
N GLN A 49 -2.37 5.39 1.38
CA GLN A 49 -1.50 6.50 1.82
C GLN A 49 -2.06 7.85 1.36
N SER A 50 -2.51 7.94 0.12
CA SER A 50 -3.12 9.17 -0.42
C SER A 50 -4.37 9.59 0.35
N LYS A 51 -5.22 8.62 0.74
CA LYS A 51 -6.40 8.88 1.59
C LYS A 51 -6.01 9.34 2.97
N LEU A 52 -5.04 8.68 3.61
CA LEU A 52 -4.56 9.04 4.95
C LEU A 52 -3.95 10.45 4.97
N GLU A 53 -3.20 10.83 3.95
CA GLU A 53 -2.67 12.19 3.80
C GLU A 53 -3.78 13.23 3.61
N ALA A 54 -4.78 12.92 2.78
CA ALA A 54 -5.92 13.81 2.58
C ALA A 54 -6.76 13.98 3.86
N ASP A 55 -6.94 12.93 4.66
CA ASP A 55 -7.62 13.00 5.95
C ASP A 55 -6.81 13.80 6.98
N ARG A 56 -5.49 13.62 7.03
CA ARG A 56 -4.60 14.44 7.87
C ARG A 56 -4.68 15.92 7.52
N GLN A 57 -4.70 16.27 6.23
CA GLN A 57 -4.85 17.67 5.80
C GLN A 57 -6.20 18.26 6.22
N LYS A 58 -7.30 17.49 6.12
CA LYS A 58 -8.63 17.93 6.58
C LYS A 58 -8.70 18.11 8.10
N GLN A 59 -8.04 17.26 8.87
CA GLN A 59 -7.96 17.40 10.33
C GLN A 59 -7.11 18.60 10.74
N GLN A 60 -6.02 18.89 10.02
CA GLN A 60 -5.18 20.07 10.26
C GLN A 60 -5.88 21.38 9.86
N SER A 61 -6.63 21.40 8.77
CA SER A 61 -7.38 22.60 8.36
C SER A 61 -8.55 22.91 9.31
N SER A 62 -9.22 21.89 9.85
CA SER A 62 -10.33 22.07 10.78
C SER A 62 -9.91 22.41 12.21
N THR A 63 -8.69 22.08 12.63
CA THR A 63 -8.12 22.55 13.91
C THR A 63 -7.62 24.00 13.80
N ALA A 64 -7.03 24.40 12.67
CA ALA A 64 -6.59 25.79 12.45
C ALA A 64 -7.75 26.80 12.40
N GLU A 65 -8.97 26.38 12.06
CA GLU A 65 -10.15 27.26 11.96
C GLU A 65 -10.90 27.45 13.30
N LYS A 66 -10.70 26.55 14.29
CA LYS A 66 -11.24 26.71 15.65
C LYS A 66 -10.39 27.59 16.55
N ASP A 67 -9.10 27.73 16.28
CA ASP A 67 -8.17 28.58 17.06
C ASP A 67 -8.25 30.08 16.69
N LYS A 68 -9.05 30.43 15.67
CA LYS A 68 -9.18 31.80 15.15
C LYS A 68 -10.50 32.50 15.50
N LYS A 69 -11.33 31.90 16.36
CA LYS A 69 -12.66 32.39 16.74
C LYS A 69 -12.79 32.55 18.24
#